data_AF-A0A3R7AEW9-F1
#
_entry.id   AF-A0A3R7AEW9-F1
#
_cell.length_a   1.000
_cell.length_b   1.000
_cell.length_c   1.000
_cell.angle_alpha   90.00
_cell.angle_beta   90.00
_cell.angle_gamma   90.00
#
_symmetry.space_group_name_H-M   'P 1'
#
loop_
_entity.id
_entity.type
_entity.pdbx_description
1 polymer ?
#
loop_
_entity_poly.entity_id
_entity_poly.type
_entity_poly.pdbx_seq_one_letter_code
_entity_poly.pdbx_strand_id
1 'polypeptide(L)'
;MVEVFISLSVLAAAATAGSVTELPESVTKLIDYSINPCDDFYQYACGAWYKDAVIPPDRHKIDTSFSKIYIENQAVLRTILSDYKPKISEFYHSCLDTATLSSLGLTPLEDSFKAIRSANTTLDLLIVAGEL
;
A
#
# COMPACT_ATOMS: atom_id res chain seq x y z
N MET A 1 20.08 -67.54 -14.13
CA MET A 1 20.67 -66.73 -13.05
C MET A 1 20.86 -65.33 -13.63
N VAL A 2 19.89 -64.45 -13.39
CA VAL A 2 19.90 -63.07 -13.92
C VAL A 2 19.89 -62.17 -12.70
N GLU A 3 21.04 -61.59 -12.39
CA GLU A 3 21.22 -60.61 -11.33
C GLU A 3 20.82 -59.25 -11.88
N VAL A 4 19.66 -58.72 -11.45
CA VAL A 4 19.21 -57.38 -11.80
C VAL A 4 19.82 -56.40 -10.79
N PHE A 5 20.90 -55.72 -11.21
CA PHE A 5 21.47 -54.62 -10.44
C PHE A 5 20.64 -53.35 -10.66
N ILE A 6 19.78 -53.02 -9.70
CA ILE A 6 19.12 -51.71 -9.66
C ILE A 6 20.15 -50.70 -9.14
N SER A 7 20.67 -49.84 -10.03
CA SER A 7 21.57 -48.75 -9.63
C SER A 7 20.79 -47.71 -8.84
N LEU A 8 20.99 -47.69 -7.53
CA LEU A 8 20.41 -46.71 -6.61
C LEU A 8 21.26 -45.43 -6.61
N SER A 9 21.30 -44.69 -7.73
CA SER A 9 22.19 -43.52 -7.85
C SER A 9 21.54 -42.25 -8.37
N VAL A 10 20.24 -42.05 -8.14
CA VAL A 10 19.61 -40.72 -8.35
C VAL A 10 18.66 -40.41 -7.20
N LEU A 11 19.20 -39.99 -6.06
CA LEU A 11 18.42 -39.20 -5.09
C LEU A 11 19.33 -38.40 -4.15
N ALA A 12 20.06 -37.41 -4.68
CA ALA A 12 20.69 -36.38 -3.87
C ALA A 12 20.82 -35.07 -4.67
N ALA A 13 19.69 -34.52 -5.09
CA ALA A 13 19.59 -33.13 -5.51
C ALA A 13 18.34 -32.53 -4.87
N ALA A 14 18.27 -32.59 -3.54
CA ALA A 14 17.26 -31.88 -2.76
C ALA A 14 17.93 -30.75 -1.99
N ALA A 15 17.64 -29.53 -2.45
CA ALA A 15 17.70 -28.26 -1.72
C ALA A 15 19.05 -27.83 -1.11
N THR A 16 19.87 -27.13 -1.89
CA THR A 16 20.58 -25.95 -1.36
C THR A 16 19.62 -24.75 -1.35
N ALA A 17 18.46 -24.89 -0.69
CA ALA A 17 17.79 -23.72 -0.17
C ALA A 17 18.63 -23.31 1.04
N GLY A 18 19.38 -22.21 0.93
CA GLY A 18 20.20 -21.72 2.03
C GLY A 18 19.36 -21.67 3.31
N SER A 19 19.79 -22.39 4.35
CA SER A 19 19.15 -22.32 5.65
C SER A 19 19.46 -20.96 6.24
N VAL A 20 18.44 -20.10 6.36
CA VAL A 20 18.56 -18.85 7.11
C VAL A 20 18.73 -19.24 8.59
N THR A 21 19.97 -19.18 9.08
CA THR A 21 20.29 -19.55 10.47
C THR A 21 20.02 -18.41 11.45
N GLU A 22 19.92 -17.18 10.95
CA GLU A 22 19.68 -15.98 11.75
C GLU A 22 18.68 -15.07 11.05
N LEU A 23 17.77 -14.48 11.82
CA LEU A 23 16.83 -13.48 11.31
C LEU A 23 17.60 -12.20 10.95
N PRO A 24 17.22 -11.50 9.86
CA PRO A 24 17.84 -10.24 9.50
C PRO A 24 17.61 -9.19 10.60
N GLU A 25 18.54 -8.25 10.73
CA GLU A 25 18.49 -7.18 11.73
C GLU A 25 17.18 -6.37 11.67
N SER A 26 16.62 -6.19 10.46
CA SER A 26 15.34 -5.52 10.24
C SER A 26 14.15 -6.22 10.92
N VAL A 27 14.27 -7.52 11.19
CA VAL A 27 13.27 -8.33 11.89
C VAL A 27 13.58 -8.41 13.38
N THR A 28 14.84 -8.67 13.75
CA THR A 28 15.21 -8.83 15.18
C THR A 28 14.96 -7.57 16.00
N LYS A 29 15.06 -6.38 15.39
CA LYS A 29 14.71 -5.09 16.03
C LYS A 29 13.23 -4.92 16.38
N LEU A 30 12.33 -5.71 15.79
CA LEU A 30 10.89 -5.62 16.03
C LEU A 30 10.44 -6.51 17.20
N ILE A 31 11.24 -7.51 17.55
CA ILE A 31 10.91 -8.57 18.50
C ILE A 31 11.09 -8.07 19.94
N ASP A 32 10.07 -8.29 20.76
CA ASP A 32 10.15 -8.18 22.21
C ASP A 32 10.43 -9.56 22.84
N TYR A 33 11.73 -9.83 23.07
CA TYR A 33 12.19 -11.10 23.66
C TYR A 33 11.74 -11.34 25.11
N SER A 34 11.10 -10.37 25.77
CA SER A 34 10.54 -10.56 27.11
C SER A 34 9.18 -11.25 27.11
N ILE A 35 8.54 -11.38 25.95
CA ILE A 35 7.21 -11.98 25.78
C ILE A 35 7.34 -13.46 25.40
N ASN A 36 6.52 -14.32 25.98
CA ASN A 36 6.43 -15.71 25.54
C ASN A 36 5.65 -15.80 24.21
N PRO A 37 6.26 -16.26 23.11
CA PRO A 37 5.60 -16.34 21.80
C PRO A 37 4.40 -17.31 21.78
N CYS A 38 4.34 -18.28 22.69
CA CYS A 38 3.22 -19.22 22.79
C CYS A 38 1.98 -18.59 23.44
N ASP A 39 2.15 -17.49 24.17
CA ASP A 39 1.07 -16.81 24.89
C ASP A 39 0.54 -15.62 24.07
N ASP A 40 1.43 -14.76 23.56
CA ASP A 40 1.09 -13.64 22.68
C ASP A 40 2.15 -13.44 21.60
N PHE A 41 1.95 -14.09 20.45
CA PHE A 41 2.89 -14.01 19.35
C PHE A 41 2.98 -12.62 18.72
N TYR A 42 1.91 -11.81 18.80
CA TYR A 42 1.93 -10.45 18.25
C TYR A 42 2.84 -9.54 19.07
N GLN A 43 2.68 -9.55 20.40
CA GLN A 43 3.56 -8.79 21.29
C GLN A 43 5.00 -9.31 21.26
N TYR A 44 5.21 -10.62 21.13
CA TYR A 44 6.56 -11.14 20.89
C TYR A 44 7.16 -10.62 19.58
N ALA A 45 6.47 -10.76 18.45
CA ALA A 45 7.05 -10.45 17.15
C ALA A 45 7.15 -8.95 16.85
N CYS A 46 6.27 -8.13 17.41
CA CYS A 46 6.13 -6.71 17.08
C CYS A 46 6.23 -5.76 18.29
N GLY A 47 6.31 -6.29 19.51
CA GLY A 47 6.18 -5.49 20.74
C GLY A 47 7.25 -4.41 20.89
N ALA A 48 8.48 -4.64 20.41
CA ALA A 48 9.52 -3.62 20.44
C ALA A 48 9.17 -2.45 19.51
N TRP A 49 8.68 -2.72 18.31
CA TRP A 49 8.19 -1.68 17.41
C TRP A 49 6.93 -0.99 17.95
N TYR A 50 6.00 -1.75 18.50
CA TYR A 50 4.71 -1.25 18.98
C TYR A 50 4.87 -0.20 20.09
N LYS A 51 5.89 -0.35 20.96
CA LYS A 51 6.20 0.62 22.03
C LYS A 51 6.53 2.02 21.53
N ASP A 52 7.20 2.12 20.38
CA ASP A 52 7.70 3.37 19.82
C ASP A 52 6.86 3.89 18.64
N ALA A 53 5.92 3.08 18.14
CA ALA A 53 5.12 3.41 16.98
C ALA A 53 4.18 4.60 17.26
N VAL A 54 4.38 5.70 16.52
CA VAL A 54 3.50 6.86 16.54
C VAL A 54 2.71 6.90 15.24
N ILE A 55 1.38 6.96 15.34
CA ILE A 55 0.52 7.20 14.18
C ILE A 55 0.64 8.69 13.80
N PRO A 56 1.11 9.03 12.59
CA PRO A 56 1.17 10.42 12.14
C PRO A 56 -0.22 11.09 12.11
N PRO A 57 -0.32 12.42 12.32
CA PRO A 57 -1.61 13.11 12.43
C PRO A 57 -2.46 13.07 11.15
N ASP A 58 -1.83 12.84 9.99
CA ASP A 58 -2.50 12.69 8.69
C ASP A 58 -2.94 11.24 8.41
N ARG A 59 -2.80 10.32 9.38
CA ARG A 59 -3.07 8.88 9.21
C ARG A 59 -3.91 8.35 10.37
N HIS A 60 -4.68 7.30 10.08
CA HIS A 60 -5.46 6.58 11.08
C HIS A 60 -4.74 5.33 11.60
N LYS A 61 -3.68 4.88 10.90
CA LYS A 61 -2.88 3.70 11.27
C LYS A 61 -1.47 3.78 10.72
N ILE A 62 -0.58 3.01 11.32
CA ILE A 62 0.75 2.72 10.80
C ILE A 62 1.12 1.27 11.14
N ASP A 63 1.98 0.67 10.32
CA ASP A 63 2.47 -0.69 10.49
C ASP A 63 3.81 -0.84 9.76
N THR A 64 4.53 -1.93 10.04
CA THR A 64 5.87 -2.22 9.49
C THR A 64 5.86 -2.79 8.07
N SER A 65 4.68 -3.01 7.49
CA SER A 65 4.46 -3.71 6.22
C SER A 65 3.77 -2.82 5.19
N PHE A 66 2.45 -2.83 5.13
CA PHE A 66 1.62 -2.10 4.16
C PHE A 66 1.82 -0.59 4.23
N SER A 67 1.73 0.00 5.43
CA SER A 67 1.87 1.46 5.57
C SER A 67 3.27 1.93 5.17
N LYS A 68 4.31 1.18 5.57
CA LYS A 68 5.69 1.46 5.21
C LYS A 68 5.91 1.43 3.70
N ILE A 69 5.52 0.33 3.04
CA ILE A 69 5.67 0.17 1.59
C ILE A 69 4.88 1.25 0.85
N TYR A 70 3.67 1.57 1.31
CA TYR A 70 2.87 2.64 0.72
C TYR A 70 3.59 4.00 0.79
N ILE A 71 4.17 4.36 1.94
CA ILE A 71 4.90 5.63 2.10
C ILE A 71 6.11 5.69 1.17
N GLU A 72 6.90 4.61 1.12
CA GLU A 72 8.09 4.52 0.26
C GLU A 72 7.70 4.60 -1.22
N ASN A 73 6.66 3.89 -1.64
CA ASN A 73 6.15 3.95 -3.01
C ASN A 73 5.63 5.34 -3.37
N GLN A 74 4.92 6.02 -2.46
CA GLN A 74 4.45 7.38 -2.72
C GLN A 74 5.60 8.36 -2.92
N ALA A 75 6.73 8.20 -2.23
CA ALA A 75 7.92 9.01 -2.47
C ALA A 75 8.47 8.78 -3.89
N VAL A 76 8.55 7.52 -4.33
CA VAL A 76 8.98 7.17 -5.70
C VAL A 76 8.01 7.72 -6.76
N LEU A 77 6.71 7.55 -6.55
CA LEU A 77 5.69 8.05 -7.47
C LEU A 77 5.73 9.57 -7.61
N ARG A 78 5.92 10.30 -6.50
CA ARG A 78 6.08 11.77 -6.56
C ARG A 78 7.25 12.18 -7.45
N THR A 79 8.37 11.47 -7.37
CA THR A 79 9.52 11.71 -8.27
C THR A 79 9.15 11.46 -9.73
N ILE A 80 8.55 10.31 -10.03
CA ILE A 80 8.15 9.93 -11.41
C ILE A 80 7.15 10.91 -12.01
N LEU A 81 6.17 11.37 -11.22
CA LEU A 81 5.13 12.29 -11.67
C LEU A 81 5.64 13.72 -11.87
N SER A 82 6.70 14.09 -11.14
CA SER A 82 7.39 15.38 -11.30
C SER A 82 8.27 15.40 -12.55
N ASP A 83 8.72 14.25 -13.03
CA ASP A 83 9.43 14.14 -14.31
C ASP A 83 8.45 14.33 -15.47
N TYR A 84 8.83 15.14 -16.47
CA TYR A 84 7.94 15.44 -17.58
C TYR A 84 7.58 14.18 -18.39
N LYS A 85 6.29 13.84 -18.35
CA LYS A 85 5.61 12.83 -19.15
C LYS A 85 4.28 13.45 -19.61
N PRO A 86 4.03 13.61 -20.93
CA PRO A 86 2.83 14.30 -21.43
C PRO A 86 1.54 13.73 -20.82
N LYS A 87 0.56 14.61 -20.54
CA LYS A 87 -0.71 14.35 -19.84
C LYS A 87 -0.61 13.92 -18.37
N ILE A 88 0.29 13.00 -18.02
CA ILE A 88 0.41 12.50 -16.63
C ILE A 88 0.98 13.58 -15.71
N SER A 89 2.06 14.22 -16.12
CA SER A 89 2.68 15.32 -15.35
C SER A 89 1.76 16.55 -15.33
N GLU A 90 1.11 16.88 -16.44
CA GLU A 90 0.11 17.97 -16.50
C GLU A 90 -1.06 17.74 -15.54
N PHE A 91 -1.60 16.51 -15.50
CA PHE A 91 -2.67 16.15 -14.57
C PHE A 91 -2.21 16.15 -13.11
N TYR A 92 -0.97 15.69 -12.84
CA TYR A 92 -0.40 15.79 -11.49
C TYR A 92 -0.26 17.26 -11.05
N HIS A 93 0.24 18.13 -11.94
CA HIS A 93 0.45 19.54 -11.64
C HIS A 93 -0.87 20.31 -11.51
N SER A 94 -1.93 19.94 -12.25
CA SER A 94 -3.25 20.56 -12.08
C SER A 94 -3.84 20.28 -10.70
N CYS A 95 -3.52 19.15 -10.08
CA CYS A 95 -3.89 18.84 -8.70
C CYS A 95 -3.08 19.65 -7.67
N LEU A 96 -1.82 19.99 -7.98
CA LEU A 96 -0.93 20.73 -7.08
C LEU A 96 -1.12 22.25 -7.12
N ASP A 97 -1.70 22.80 -8.19
CA ASP A 97 -1.95 24.23 -8.36
C ASP A 97 -3.11 24.73 -7.48
N THR A 98 -2.86 24.79 -6.18
CA THR A 98 -3.82 25.24 -5.17
C THR A 98 -4.24 26.70 -5.35
N ALA A 99 -3.43 27.54 -6.01
CA ALA A 99 -3.78 28.93 -6.29
C ALA A 99 -4.91 29.00 -7.33
N THR A 100 -4.75 28.29 -8.46
CA THR A 100 -5.81 28.18 -9.47
C THR A 100 -7.06 27.52 -8.89
N LEU A 101 -6.93 26.41 -8.14
CA LEU A 101 -8.06 25.74 -7.49
C LEU A 101 -8.82 26.67 -6.54
N SER A 102 -8.09 27.44 -5.71
CA SER A 102 -8.71 28.40 -4.77
C SER A 102 -9.41 29.55 -5.50
N SER A 103 -8.83 30.03 -6.60
CA SER A 103 -9.43 31.09 -7.42
C SER A 103 -10.70 30.64 -8.14
N LEU A 104 -10.76 29.38 -8.58
CA LEU A 104 -11.92 28.82 -9.27
C LEU A 104 -13.07 28.51 -8.29
N GLY A 105 -12.77 28.21 -7.03
CA GLY A 105 -13.76 27.87 -6.02
C GLY A 105 -14.69 26.74 -6.49
N LEU A 106 -15.99 27.00 -6.49
CA LEU A 106 -17.01 26.01 -6.90
C LEU A 106 -17.46 26.17 -8.36
N THR A 107 -16.93 27.14 -9.11
CA THR A 107 -17.39 27.43 -10.47
C THR A 107 -17.33 26.23 -11.41
N PRO A 108 -16.29 25.36 -11.38
CA PRO A 108 -16.27 24.15 -12.22
C PRO A 108 -17.39 23.14 -11.93
N LEU A 109 -18.10 23.25 -10.80
CA LEU A 109 -19.19 22.35 -10.40
C LEU A 109 -20.59 22.96 -10.64
N GLU A 110 -20.68 24.20 -11.12
CA GLU A 110 -21.96 24.92 -11.24
C GLU A 110 -22.98 24.21 -12.14
N ASP A 111 -22.53 23.67 -13.28
CA ASP A 111 -23.40 22.93 -14.19
C ASP A 111 -23.92 21.62 -13.56
N SER A 112 -23.07 20.88 -12.85
CA SER A 112 -23.48 19.69 -12.10
C SER A 112 -24.48 20.05 -11.01
N PHE A 113 -24.25 21.12 -10.25
CA PHE A 113 -25.21 21.60 -9.25
C PHE A 113 -26.53 22.04 -9.87
N LYS A 114 -26.49 22.68 -11.05
CA LYS A 114 -27.69 23.08 -11.78
C LYS A 114 -28.46 21.86 -12.27
N ALA A 115 -27.80 20.85 -12.81
CA ALA A 115 -28.43 19.61 -13.24
C ALA A 115 -29.14 18.92 -12.06
N ILE A 116 -28.45 18.75 -10.93
CA ILE A 116 -29.00 18.16 -9.71
C ILE A 116 -30.23 18.95 -9.21
N ARG A 117 -30.14 20.29 -9.16
CA ARG A 117 -31.26 21.15 -8.70
C ARG A 117 -32.44 21.20 -9.67
N SER A 118 -32.22 20.91 -10.96
CA SER A 118 -33.25 20.94 -11.98
C SER A 118 -34.03 19.63 -12.08
N ALA A 119 -33.56 18.56 -11.42
CA ALA A 119 -34.29 17.30 -11.33
C ALA A 119 -35.52 17.45 -10.43
N ASN A 120 -36.72 17.28 -11.00
CA ASN A 120 -37.98 17.50 -10.29
C ASN A 120 -38.69 16.21 -9.88
N THR A 121 -38.22 15.08 -10.39
CA THR A 121 -38.73 13.75 -10.06
C THR A 121 -37.60 12.82 -9.64
N THR A 122 -37.96 11.71 -8.98
CA THR A 122 -37.01 10.64 -8.66
C THR A 122 -36.36 10.08 -9.93
N LEU A 123 -37.10 10.00 -11.03
CA LEU A 123 -36.57 9.54 -12.31
C LEU A 123 -35.51 10.52 -12.86
N ASP A 124 -35.80 11.82 -12.85
CA ASP A 124 -34.83 12.85 -13.29
C ASP A 124 -33.55 12.80 -12.46
N LEU A 125 -33.68 12.62 -11.14
CA LEU A 125 -32.52 12.53 -10.25
C LEU A 125 -31.67 11.31 -10.55
N LEU A 126 -32.29 10.16 -10.86
CA LEU A 126 -31.56 8.95 -11.26
C LEU A 126 -30.86 9.10 -12.62
N ILE A 127 -31.46 9.86 -13.55
CA ILE A 127 -30.82 10.19 -14.83
C ILE A 127 -29.58 11.05 -14.58
N VAL A 128 -29.72 12.15 -13.83
CA VAL A 128 -28.58 13.03 -13.48
C VAL A 128 -27.48 12.24 -12.74
N ALA A 129 -27.85 11.34 -11.82
CA ALA A 129 -26.89 10.50 -11.10
C ALA A 129 -26.14 9.50 -11.99
N GLY A 130 -26.68 9.15 -13.16
CA GLY A 130 -26.00 8.29 -14.13
C GLY A 130 -25.05 9.05 -15.06
N GLU A 131 -25.19 10.36 -15.19
CA GLU A 131 -24.33 11.23 -16.01
C GLU A 131 -23.08 11.73 -15.24
N LEU A 132 -23.14 11.73 -13.91
CA LEU A 132 -22.06 12.12 -12.99
C LEU A 132 -21.23 10.91 -12.56
#